data_AF-A0A2D8JZN5-F1
#
_entry.id   AF-A0A2D8JZN5-F1
#
_cell.length_a   1.000
_cell.length_b   1.000
_cell.length_c   1.000
_cell.angle_alpha   90.00
_cell.angle_beta   90.00
_cell.angle_gamma   90.00
#
_symmetry.space_group_name_H-M   'P 1'
#
loop_
_entity.id
_entity.type
_entity.pdbx_description
1 polymer ?
#
loop_
_entity_poly.entity_id
_entity_poly.type
_entity_poly.pdbx_seq_one_letter_code
_entity_poly.pdbx_strand_id
1 'polypeptide(L)'
;QGFTVMATGGTRDFLEENGISATKINKVREGRPHIEDAIRNRQVQLVFNTTSNDKTISDSKSLRRAALTQKVPYYTTMSGALAAAQAIKALKQGQLEVRPLQSYA
;
A
#
# COMPACT_ATOMS: atom_id res chain seq x y z
N GLN A 1 1.45 14.18 -0.56
CA GLN A 1 1.83 14.74 -1.88
C GLN A 1 3.12 14.09 -2.35
N GLY A 2 3.06 13.38 -3.48
CA GLY A 2 4.23 12.70 -4.07
C GLY A 2 3.96 11.27 -4.55
N PHE A 3 2.81 10.67 -4.21
CA PHE A 3 2.41 9.34 -4.70
C PHE A 3 1.25 9.48 -5.69
N THR A 4 1.28 8.65 -6.73
CA THR A 4 0.12 8.34 -7.56
C THR A 4 -0.63 7.15 -6.96
N VAL A 5 -1.96 7.19 -6.95
CA VAL A 5 -2.77 6.11 -6.38
C VAL A 5 -3.17 5.12 -7.46
N MET A 6 -3.01 3.84 -7.19
CA MET A 6 -3.52 2.73 -7.98
C MET A 6 -4.46 1.89 -7.10
N ALA A 7 -5.67 1.60 -7.59
CA ALA A 7 -6.70 0.97 -6.77
C ALA A 7 -7.55 -0.05 -7.56
N THR A 8 -7.96 -1.12 -6.88
CA THR A 8 -8.95 -2.07 -7.42
C THR A 8 -10.33 -1.45 -7.48
N GLY A 9 -11.20 -1.92 -8.38
CA GLY A 9 -12.51 -1.35 -8.72
C GLY A 9 -13.23 -0.62 -7.58
N GLY A 10 -13.78 -1.35 -6.60
CA GLY A 10 -14.56 -0.73 -5.52
C GLY A 10 -13.80 0.29 -4.67
N THR A 11 -12.48 0.11 -4.47
CA THR A 11 -11.65 1.10 -3.77
C THR A 11 -11.43 2.34 -4.63
N ARG A 12 -11.21 2.18 -5.93
CA ARG A 12 -11.08 3.29 -6.87
C ARG A 12 -12.36 4.13 -6.90
N ASP A 13 -13.51 3.46 -7.01
CA ASP A 13 -14.81 4.12 -7.11
C ASP A 13 -15.07 4.95 -5.84
N PHE A 14 -14.83 4.37 -4.65
CA PHE A 14 -14.91 5.09 -3.37
C PHE A 14 -13.97 6.31 -3.31
N LEU A 15 -12.73 6.18 -3.81
CA LEU A 15 -11.77 7.29 -3.81
C LEU A 15 -12.19 8.41 -4.77
N GLU A 16 -12.64 8.06 -5.99
CA GLU A 16 -13.11 9.01 -7.00
C GLU A 16 -14.34 9.79 -6.50
N GLU A 17 -15.29 9.12 -5.85
CA GLU A 17 -16.46 9.73 -5.21
C GLU A 17 -16.08 10.76 -4.12
N ASN A 18 -14.90 10.58 -3.49
CA ASN A 18 -14.36 11.50 -2.49
C ASN A 18 -13.33 12.48 -3.07
N GLY A 19 -13.27 12.64 -4.41
CA GLY A 19 -12.40 13.60 -5.09
C GLY A 19 -10.92 13.20 -5.15
N ILE A 20 -10.59 11.93 -4.89
CA ILE A 20 -9.22 11.40 -4.94
C ILE A 20 -9.04 10.60 -6.23
N SER A 21 -8.23 11.11 -7.15
CA SER A 21 -7.90 10.41 -8.41
C SER A 21 -7.09 9.13 -8.14
N ALA A 22 -7.53 8.01 -8.74
CA ALA A 22 -6.85 6.73 -8.66
C ALA A 22 -6.88 6.00 -10.01
N THR A 23 -5.75 5.40 -10.40
CA THR A 23 -5.67 4.55 -11.60
C THR A 23 -6.24 3.17 -11.29
N LYS A 24 -7.17 2.69 -12.11
CA LYS A 24 -7.76 1.35 -11.95
C LYS A 24 -6.71 0.25 -12.19
N ILE A 25 -6.69 -0.77 -11.34
CA ILE A 25 -5.94 -2.02 -11.57
C ILE A 25 -6.82 -3.23 -11.26
N ASN A 26 -6.68 -4.30 -12.04
CA ASN A 26 -7.45 -5.52 -11.82
C ASN A 26 -6.90 -6.34 -10.65
N LYS A 27 -7.79 -7.06 -9.96
CA LYS A 27 -7.39 -8.22 -9.17
C LYS A 27 -6.90 -9.34 -10.10
N VAL A 28 -6.15 -10.29 -9.57
CA VAL A 28 -5.61 -11.42 -10.39
C VAL A 28 -6.74 -12.18 -11.09
N ARG A 29 -7.89 -12.36 -10.43
CA ARG A 29 -9.08 -13.01 -11.00
C ARG A 29 -9.86 -12.19 -12.03
N GLU A 30 -9.56 -10.90 -12.16
CA GLU A 30 -10.27 -9.97 -13.05
C GLU A 30 -9.55 -9.81 -14.41
N GLY A 31 -8.44 -10.51 -14.63
CA GLY A 31 -7.67 -10.47 -15.88
C GLY A 31 -6.54 -9.44 -15.90
N ARG A 32 -5.81 -9.34 -17.02
CA ARG A 32 -4.61 -8.51 -17.16
C ARG A 32 -4.90 -7.10 -17.70
N PRO A 33 -4.07 -6.08 -17.38
CA PRO A 33 -3.01 -6.12 -16.37
C PRO A 33 -3.58 -6.13 -14.94
N HIS A 34 -3.00 -6.94 -14.06
CA HIS A 34 -3.44 -7.06 -12.66
C HIS A 34 -2.35 -6.66 -11.66
N ILE A 35 -2.75 -6.47 -10.40
CA ILE A 35 -1.89 -5.96 -9.33
C ILE A 35 -0.58 -6.75 -9.14
N GLU A 36 -0.59 -8.09 -9.29
CA GLU A 36 0.66 -8.86 -9.22
C GLU A 36 1.65 -8.51 -10.35
N ASP A 37 1.18 -8.26 -11.57
CA ASP A 37 2.03 -7.85 -12.69
C ASP A 37 2.64 -6.47 -12.38
N ALA A 38 1.81 -5.54 -11.88
CA ALA A 38 2.26 -4.20 -11.52
C ALA A 38 3.36 -4.22 -10.43
N ILE A 39 3.22 -5.08 -9.41
CA ILE A 39 4.24 -5.26 -8.38
C ILE A 39 5.53 -5.85 -8.98
N ARG A 40 5.42 -6.89 -9.81
CA ARG A 40 6.59 -7.52 -10.46
C ARG A 40 7.32 -6.57 -11.41
N ASN A 41 6.58 -5.70 -12.10
CA ASN A 41 7.11 -4.67 -12.99
C ASN A 41 7.60 -3.41 -12.24
N ARG A 42 7.68 -3.45 -10.90
CA ARG A 42 8.14 -2.34 -10.03
C ARG A 42 7.32 -1.05 -10.18
N GLN A 43 6.09 -1.15 -10.66
CA GLN A 43 5.19 -0.02 -10.80
C GLN A 43 4.56 0.39 -9.46
N VAL A 44 4.65 -0.46 -8.44
CA VAL A 44 4.12 -0.22 -7.10
C VAL A 44 5.25 -0.21 -6.07
N GLN A 45 5.33 0.86 -5.27
CA GLN A 45 6.36 1.05 -4.23
C GLN A 45 5.82 0.91 -2.80
N LEU A 46 4.50 0.87 -2.63
CA LEU A 46 3.81 0.74 -1.35
C LEU A 46 2.45 0.10 -1.56
N VAL A 47 2.10 -0.89 -0.73
CA VAL A 47 0.82 -1.60 -0.81
C VAL A 47 0.05 -1.48 0.49
N PHE A 48 -1.22 -1.07 0.38
CA PHE A 48 -2.21 -1.19 1.45
C PHE A 48 -3.27 -2.21 1.04
N ASN A 49 -3.36 -3.32 1.79
CA ASN A 49 -4.27 -4.41 1.51
C ASN A 49 -5.04 -4.79 2.77
N THR A 50 -6.16 -4.13 3.02
CA THR A 50 -7.03 -4.47 4.15
C THR A 50 -8.03 -5.54 3.72
N THR A 51 -7.95 -6.73 4.30
CA THR A 51 -8.88 -7.83 4.03
C THR A 51 -9.91 -7.96 5.14
N SER A 52 -11.20 -7.90 4.81
CA SER A 52 -12.28 -8.02 5.79
C SER A 52 -12.89 -9.44 5.89
N ASN A 53 -12.72 -10.28 4.86
CA ASN A 53 -13.35 -11.61 4.76
C ASN A 53 -12.35 -12.70 4.30
N ASP A 54 -12.59 -13.96 4.66
CA ASP A 54 -11.76 -15.13 4.31
C ASP A 54 -11.56 -15.31 2.80
N LYS A 55 -12.60 -15.07 1.99
CA LYS A 55 -12.50 -15.10 0.52
C LYS A 55 -11.45 -14.11 0.00
N THR A 56 -11.35 -12.94 0.62
CA THR A 56 -10.37 -11.90 0.25
C THR A 56 -8.94 -12.32 0.64
N ILE A 57 -8.77 -13.13 1.70
CA ILE A 57 -7.46 -13.60 2.17
C ILE A 57 -6.84 -14.59 1.17
N SER A 58 -7.65 -15.51 0.63
CA SER A 58 -7.21 -16.47 -0.40
C SER A 58 -6.86 -15.76 -1.70
N ASP A 59 -7.75 -14.88 -2.17
CA ASP A 59 -7.54 -14.08 -3.39
C ASP A 59 -6.30 -13.18 -3.31
N SER A 60 -5.88 -12.79 -2.09
CA SER A 60 -4.72 -11.92 -1.87
C SER A 60 -3.41 -12.68 -1.64
N LYS A 61 -3.40 -14.03 -1.71
CA LYS A 61 -2.19 -14.83 -1.45
C LYS A 61 -1.07 -14.53 -2.43
N SER A 62 -1.38 -14.45 -3.72
CA SER A 62 -0.39 -14.18 -4.77
C SER A 62 0.14 -12.75 -4.68
N LEU A 63 -0.72 -11.76 -4.41
CA LEU A 63 -0.34 -10.38 -4.13
C LEU A 63 0.65 -10.28 -2.96
N ARG A 64 0.35 -10.92 -1.83
CA ARG A 64 1.24 -10.92 -0.66
C ARG A 64 2.59 -11.54 -1.00
N ARG A 65 2.59 -12.66 -1.72
CA ARG A 65 3.84 -13.30 -2.17
C ARG A 65 4.63 -12.39 -3.10
N ALA A 66 3.98 -11.73 -4.05
CA ALA A 66 4.64 -10.81 -4.98
C ALA A 66 5.27 -9.61 -4.25
N ALA A 67 4.53 -8.98 -3.33
CA ALA A 67 5.03 -7.86 -2.53
C ALA A 67 6.25 -8.25 -1.69
N LEU A 68 6.18 -9.40 -0.99
CA LEU A 68 7.30 -9.93 -0.21
C LEU A 68 8.51 -10.25 -1.09
N THR A 69 8.29 -10.91 -2.24
CA THR A 69 9.37 -11.29 -3.17
C THR A 69 10.07 -10.05 -3.75
N GLN A 70 9.31 -9.01 -4.08
CA GLN A 70 9.83 -7.76 -4.64
C GLN A 70 10.27 -6.75 -3.59
N LYS A 71 10.22 -7.12 -2.29
CA LYS A 71 10.57 -6.26 -1.15
C LYS A 71 9.77 -4.94 -1.14
N VAL A 72 8.51 -4.99 -1.57
CA VAL A 72 7.60 -3.85 -1.52
C VAL A 72 6.96 -3.81 -0.14
N PRO A 73 7.08 -2.69 0.62
CA PRO A 73 6.38 -2.52 1.88
C PRO A 73 4.88 -2.76 1.72
N TYR A 74 4.32 -3.63 2.55
CA TYR A 74 2.90 -3.99 2.50
C TYR A 74 2.29 -3.93 3.89
N TYR A 75 1.10 -3.35 4.00
CA TYR A 75 0.37 -3.24 5.26
C TYR A 75 -1.03 -3.83 5.11
N THR A 76 -1.47 -4.53 6.15
CA THR A 76 -2.73 -5.27 6.17
C THR A 76 -3.81 -4.64 7.04
N THR A 77 -3.48 -3.57 7.75
CA THR A 77 -4.38 -2.87 8.68
C THR A 77 -4.44 -1.38 8.35
N MET A 78 -5.61 -0.76 8.60
CA MET A 78 -5.77 0.69 8.45
C MET A 78 -4.88 1.46 9.43
N SER A 79 -4.71 0.95 10.66
CA SER A 79 -3.82 1.56 11.65
C SER A 79 -2.36 1.56 11.19
N GLY A 80 -1.89 0.44 10.60
CA GLY A 80 -0.56 0.35 10.01
C GLY A 80 -0.37 1.28 8.81
N ALA A 81 -1.39 1.38 7.95
CA ALA A 81 -1.37 2.30 6.82
C ALA A 81 -1.30 3.77 7.26
N LEU A 82 -2.07 4.15 8.29
CA LEU A 82 -2.04 5.49 8.86
C LEU A 82 -0.68 5.84 9.47
N ALA A 83 -0.11 4.93 10.27
CA ALA A 83 1.21 5.09 10.86
C ALA A 83 2.31 5.25 9.79
N ALA A 84 2.25 4.43 8.72
CA ALA A 84 3.17 4.54 7.60
C ALA A 84 3.07 5.90 6.90
N ALA A 85 1.86 6.38 6.62
CA ALA A 85 1.63 7.68 6.01
C ALA A 85 2.17 8.84 6.87
N GLN A 86 1.98 8.76 8.19
CA GLN A 86 2.52 9.73 9.15
C GLN A 86 4.06 9.70 9.18
N ALA A 87 4.67 8.52 9.23
CA ALA A 87 6.12 8.36 9.19
C ALA A 87 6.72 8.94 7.90
N ILE A 88 6.12 8.64 6.73
CA ILE A 88 6.56 9.19 5.44
C ILE A 88 6.46 10.72 5.43
N LYS A 89 5.36 11.27 5.99
CA LYS A 89 5.20 12.72 6.12
C LYS A 89 6.28 13.33 7.00
N ALA A 90 6.56 12.74 8.16
CA ALA A 90 7.58 13.22 9.09
C ALA A 90 8.99 13.19 8.45
N LEU A 91 9.35 12.08 7.79
CA LEU A 91 10.62 11.94 7.07
C LEU A 91 10.78 12.96 5.93
N LYS A 92 9.68 13.34 5.28
CA LYS A 92 9.70 14.39 4.25
C LYS A 92 9.89 15.79 4.84
N GLN A 93 9.50 16.00 6.09
CA GLN A 93 9.51 17.32 6.76
C GLN A 93 10.85 17.66 7.43
N GLY A 94 11.75 16.70 7.67
CA GLY A 94 13.04 16.99 8.28
C GLY A 94 13.91 15.75 8.56
N GLN A 95 15.14 16.00 8.98
CA GLN A 95 16.13 14.96 9.27
C GLN A 95 15.83 14.27 10.61
N LEU A 96 16.01 12.95 10.63
CA LEU A 96 15.97 12.15 11.85
C LEU A 96 17.08 12.64 12.80
N GLU A 97 16.69 13.09 13.98
CA GLU A 97 17.64 13.42 15.05
C GLU A 97 18.10 12.14 15.76
N VAL A 98 19.39 12.09 16.09
CA VAL A 98 19.96 11.01 16.90
C VAL A 98 19.93 11.44 18.36
N ARG A 99 19.45 10.57 19.25
CA ARG A 99 19.53 10.77 20.70
C ARG A 99 20.13 9.54 21.39
N PRO A 100 21.03 9.73 22.36
CA PRO A 100 21.54 8.62 23.16
C PRO A 100 20.42 8.04 24.03
N LEU A 101 20.45 6.73 24.26
CA LEU A 101 19.42 6.04 25.06
C LEU A 101 19.31 6.63 26.47
N GLN A 102 20.44 7.07 27.03
CA GLN A 102 20.52 7.71 28.35
C GLN A 102 19.71 9.01 28.46
N SER A 103 19.40 9.68 27.34
CA SER A 103 18.60 10.91 27.35
C SER A 103 17.11 10.71 27.64
N TYR A 104 16.66 9.45 27.72
CA TYR A 104 15.27 9.06 27.98
C TYR A 104 15.07 8.43 29.37
N ALA A 105 16.11 8.39 30.20
CA ALA A 105 16.07 7.89 31.57
C ALA A 105 15.43 8.88 32.54
#